data_AF-A0A0N0H3Q0-F1
#
_entry.id   AF-A0A0N0H3Q0-F1
#
_cell.length_a   1.000
_cell.length_b   1.000
_cell.length_c   1.000
_cell.angle_alpha   90.00
_cell.angle_beta   90.00
_cell.angle_gamma   90.00
#
_symmetry.space_group_name_H-M   'P 1'
#
loop_
_entity.id
_entity.type
_entity.pdbx_description
1 polymer ?
#
loop_
_entity_poly.entity_id
_entity_poly.type
_entity_poly.pdbx_seq_one_letter_code
_entity_poly.pdbx_strand_id
1 'polypeptide(L)'
;MCNKASDHAKKALAEAQRRYSGSLHNGRGDAFRHAYWNARMTKDMGAGTAKGFADRHEQTPGQPAIEKKMDLFNNDKGRSLDPKPSSYADASERCSYKARHGQLRIIRNGRLVRS
;
A
#
# COMPACT_ATOMS: atom_id res chain seq x y z
N MET A 1 10.39 11.24 -12.70
CA MET A 1 9.89 10.74 -11.39
C MET A 1 8.60 9.92 -11.51
N CYS A 2 7.64 10.27 -12.39
CA CYS A 2 6.42 9.46 -12.63
C CYS A 2 6.71 7.99 -13.00
N ASN A 3 7.71 7.73 -13.84
CA ASN A 3 8.06 6.36 -14.25
C ASN A 3 8.47 5.49 -13.04
N LYS A 4 9.23 6.06 -12.09
CA LYS A 4 9.64 5.34 -10.87
C LYS A 4 8.46 4.98 -9.97
N ALA A 5 7.54 5.93 -9.74
CA ALA A 5 6.34 5.67 -8.94
C ALA A 5 5.46 4.57 -9.57
N SER A 6 5.32 4.58 -10.90
CA SER A 6 4.63 3.54 -11.67
C SER A 6 5.34 2.18 -11.59
N ASP A 7 6.67 2.15 -11.68
CA ASP A 7 7.44 0.91 -11.55
C ASP A 7 7.35 0.32 -10.14
N HIS A 8 7.35 1.15 -9.10
CA HIS A 8 7.08 0.71 -7.73
C HIS A 8 5.67 0.12 -7.59
N ALA A 9 4.66 0.72 -8.23
CA ALA A 9 3.29 0.22 -8.21
C ALA A 9 3.20 -1.18 -8.87
N LYS A 10 3.84 -1.35 -10.05
CA LYS A 10 3.91 -2.65 -10.73
C LYS A 10 4.57 -3.72 -9.87
N LYS A 11 5.68 -3.39 -9.21
CA LYS A 11 6.39 -4.33 -8.32
C LYS A 11 5.57 -4.66 -7.06
N ALA A 12 4.83 -3.70 -6.51
CA ALA A 12 3.95 -3.94 -5.38
C ALA A 12 2.77 -4.84 -5.76
N LEU A 13 2.18 -4.60 -6.94
CA LEU A 13 1.10 -5.43 -7.49
C LEU A 13 1.56 -6.88 -7.72
N ALA A 14 2.71 -7.07 -8.38
CA ALA A 14 3.25 -8.41 -8.64
C ALA A 14 3.48 -9.19 -7.33
N GLU A 15 4.00 -8.53 -6.30
CA GLU A 15 4.24 -9.17 -5.01
C GLU A 15 2.93 -9.45 -4.25
N ALA A 16 1.94 -8.58 -4.37
CA ALA A 16 0.60 -8.81 -3.82
C ALA A 16 -0.08 -10.01 -4.49
N GLN A 17 0.01 -10.11 -5.82
CA GLN A 17 -0.49 -11.25 -6.59
C GLN A 17 0.15 -12.57 -6.16
N ARG A 18 1.46 -12.56 -5.90
CA ARG A 18 2.21 -13.73 -5.45
C ARG A 18 1.81 -14.21 -4.05
N ARG A 19 1.54 -13.29 -3.12
CA ARG A 19 1.31 -13.60 -1.70
C ARG A 19 -0.15 -13.75 -1.30
N TYR A 20 -1.04 -13.03 -1.97
CA TYR A 20 -2.43 -12.81 -1.56
C TYR A 20 -3.39 -12.99 -2.73
N SER A 21 -3.17 -14.04 -3.53
CA SER A 21 -4.07 -14.41 -4.62
C SER A 21 -5.52 -14.44 -4.14
N GLY A 22 -6.41 -13.75 -4.86
CA GLY A 22 -7.84 -13.67 -4.51
C GLY A 22 -8.25 -12.57 -3.53
N SER A 23 -7.34 -11.70 -3.07
CA SER A 23 -7.70 -10.57 -2.16
C SER A 23 -7.13 -9.22 -2.59
N LEU A 24 -6.95 -9.04 -3.91
CA LEU A 24 -6.29 -7.90 -4.54
C LEU A 24 -7.17 -6.65 -4.70
N HIS A 25 -8.45 -6.76 -4.35
CA HIS A 25 -9.37 -5.64 -4.30
C HIS A 25 -10.09 -5.68 -2.96
N ASN A 26 -10.02 -4.58 -2.20
CA ASN A 26 -10.67 -4.38 -0.91
C ASN A 26 -10.24 -5.37 0.19
N GLY A 27 -9.35 -6.32 -0.12
CA GLY A 27 -8.89 -7.38 0.76
C GLY A 27 -7.45 -7.18 1.24
N ARG A 28 -6.92 -8.21 1.88
CA ARG A 28 -5.58 -8.16 2.48
C ARG A 28 -4.46 -7.93 1.46
N GLY A 29 -4.58 -8.50 0.26
CA GLY A 29 -3.64 -8.28 -0.84
C GLY A 29 -3.64 -6.85 -1.34
N ASP A 30 -4.82 -6.22 -1.38
CA ASP A 30 -4.97 -4.82 -1.73
C ASP A 30 -4.30 -3.91 -0.69
N ALA A 31 -4.63 -4.15 0.59
CA ALA A 31 -4.03 -3.42 1.69
C ALA A 31 -2.50 -3.52 1.72
N PHE A 32 -1.98 -4.73 1.51
CA PHE A 32 -0.55 -4.97 1.36
C PHE A 32 0.04 -4.21 0.17
N ARG A 33 -0.61 -4.25 -1.00
CA ARG A 33 -0.16 -3.56 -2.22
C ARG A 33 0.05 -2.07 -1.97
N HIS A 34 -0.93 -1.40 -1.36
CA HIS A 34 -0.89 0.03 -1.05
C HIS A 34 0.22 0.39 -0.05
N ALA A 35 0.33 -0.39 1.04
CA ALA A 35 1.39 -0.21 2.01
C ALA A 35 2.78 -0.44 1.40
N TYR A 36 2.96 -1.52 0.66
CA TYR A 36 4.26 -1.86 0.08
C TYR A 36 4.67 -0.87 -1.01
N TRP A 37 3.75 -0.43 -1.85
CA TRP A 37 4.01 0.63 -2.84
C TRP A 37 4.55 1.89 -2.18
N ASN A 38 3.92 2.36 -1.10
CA ASN A 38 4.35 3.54 -0.37
C ASN A 38 5.68 3.35 0.38
N ALA A 39 5.94 2.16 0.90
CA ALA A 39 7.24 1.82 1.50
C ALA A 39 8.37 1.89 0.47
N ARG A 40 8.16 1.35 -0.74
CA ARG A 40 9.14 1.41 -1.83
C ARG A 40 9.41 2.84 -2.27
N MET A 41 8.36 3.63 -2.52
CA MET A 41 8.51 5.04 -2.87
C MET A 41 9.22 5.83 -1.77
N THR A 42 8.89 5.60 -0.50
CA THR A 42 9.53 6.30 0.63
C THR A 42 11.01 5.95 0.74
N LYS A 43 11.38 4.69 0.45
CA LYS A 43 12.78 4.26 0.46
C LYS A 43 13.62 5.04 -0.57
N ASP A 44 13.09 5.26 -1.76
CA ASP A 44 13.82 5.81 -2.90
C ASP A 44 13.70 7.33 -3.07
N MET A 45 12.55 7.87 -2.67
CA MET A 45 12.14 9.24 -2.98
C MET A 45 11.84 10.08 -1.73
N GLY A 46 11.79 9.44 -0.55
CA GLY A 46 11.38 10.08 0.70
C GLY A 46 9.86 10.15 0.86
N ALA A 47 9.42 10.34 2.12
CA ALA A 47 8.01 10.23 2.50
C ALA A 47 7.12 11.34 1.88
N GLY A 48 7.64 12.56 1.76
CA GLY A 48 6.89 13.69 1.19
C GLY A 48 6.56 13.47 -0.29
N THR A 49 7.56 13.08 -1.08
CA THR A 49 7.35 12.76 -2.50
C THR A 49 6.46 11.54 -2.69
N ALA A 50 6.65 10.49 -1.87
CA ALA A 50 5.78 9.31 -1.88
C ALA A 50 4.31 9.67 -1.61
N LYS A 51 4.05 10.53 -0.62
CA LYS A 51 2.69 11.02 -0.31
C LYS A 51 2.07 11.78 -1.49
N GLY A 52 2.82 12.68 -2.13
CA GLY A 52 2.31 13.43 -3.29
C GLY A 52 1.87 12.52 -4.45
N PHE A 53 2.64 11.48 -4.76
CA PHE A 53 2.26 10.50 -5.78
C PHE A 53 1.06 9.65 -5.36
N ALA A 54 1.04 9.17 -4.11
CA ALA A 54 -0.07 8.38 -3.59
C ALA A 54 -1.37 9.19 -3.56
N ASP A 55 -1.37 10.39 -3.00
CA ASP A 55 -2.57 11.23 -2.88
C ASP A 55 -3.15 11.61 -4.25
N ARG A 56 -2.30 11.79 -5.27
CA ARG A 56 -2.75 12.02 -6.65
C ARG A 56 -3.39 10.77 -7.26
N HIS A 57 -2.87 9.58 -6.95
CA HIS A 57 -3.44 8.32 -7.39
C HIS A 57 -4.83 8.07 -6.76
N GLU A 58 -4.99 8.38 -5.47
CA GLU A 58 -6.28 8.28 -4.75
C GLU A 58 -7.29 9.40 -5.12
N GLN A 59 -6.98 10.26 -6.09
CA GLN A 59 -7.91 11.26 -6.64
C GLN A 59 -8.58 10.79 -7.94
N THR A 60 -8.45 9.50 -8.27
CA THR A 60 -9.09 8.90 -9.43
C THR A 60 -10.61 9.11 -9.38
N PRO A 61 -11.22 9.75 -10.41
CA PRO A 61 -12.67 9.93 -10.46
C PRO A 61 -13.40 8.59 -10.36
N GLY A 62 -14.46 8.54 -9.54
CA GLY A 62 -15.30 7.35 -9.39
C GLY A 62 -14.86 6.35 -8.31
N GLN A 63 -13.73 6.57 -7.62
CA GLN A 63 -13.34 5.74 -6.47
C GLN A 63 -14.34 5.93 -5.31
N PRO A 64 -14.94 4.85 -4.77
CA PRO A 64 -15.80 4.95 -3.59
C PRO A 64 -15.05 5.54 -2.39
N ALA A 65 -15.71 6.42 -1.63
CA ALA A 65 -15.08 7.11 -0.50
C ALA A 65 -14.55 6.16 0.59
N ILE A 66 -15.12 4.96 0.71
CA ILE A 66 -14.65 3.94 1.66
C ILE A 66 -13.34 3.27 1.21
N GLU A 67 -13.18 3.02 -0.09
CA GLU A 67 -11.96 2.48 -0.69
C GLU A 67 -10.83 3.50 -0.54
N LYS A 68 -11.12 4.76 -0.89
CA LYS A 68 -10.18 5.87 -0.67
C LYS A 68 -9.68 5.97 0.77
N LYS A 69 -10.56 5.78 1.77
CA LYS A 69 -10.18 5.77 3.18
C LYS A 69 -9.26 4.59 3.54
N MET A 70 -9.54 3.41 3.00
CA MET A 70 -8.70 2.23 3.14
C MET A 70 -7.31 2.47 2.53
N ASP A 71 -7.27 2.95 1.30
CA ASP A 71 -6.05 3.16 0.53
C ASP A 71 -5.16 4.23 1.17
N LEU A 72 -5.72 5.38 1.55
CA LEU A 72 -4.98 6.44 2.25
C LEU A 72 -4.37 5.94 3.57
N PHE A 73 -5.11 5.15 4.35
CA PHE A 73 -4.60 4.57 5.60
C PHE A 73 -3.45 3.60 5.34
N ASN A 74 -3.60 2.70 4.37
CA ASN A 74 -2.59 1.69 4.06
C ASN A 74 -1.34 2.34 3.44
N ASN A 75 -1.53 3.33 2.57
CA ASN A 75 -0.47 4.17 2.01
C ASN A 75 0.35 4.80 3.14
N ASP A 76 -0.31 5.38 4.14
CA ASP A 76 0.35 5.97 5.30
C ASP A 76 1.17 4.95 6.11
N LYS A 77 0.59 3.80 6.43
CA LYS A 77 1.31 2.72 7.15
C LYS A 77 2.54 2.20 6.39
N GLY A 78 2.53 2.28 5.07
CA GLY A 78 3.68 2.00 4.21
C GLY A 78 4.78 3.05 4.31
N ARG A 79 4.42 4.33 4.32
CA ARG A 79 5.39 5.44 4.44
C ARG A 79 6.01 5.52 5.83
N SER A 80 5.23 5.24 6.87
CA SER A 80 5.66 5.32 8.27
C SER A 80 6.44 4.10 8.76
N LEU A 81 7.07 3.32 7.87
CA LEU A 81 7.95 2.23 8.29
C LEU A 81 9.23 2.81 8.89
N ASP A 82 9.36 2.65 10.20
CA ASP A 82 10.52 3.04 10.98
C ASP A 82 11.06 1.84 11.77
N PRO A 83 12.39 1.59 11.80
CA PRO A 83 13.42 2.27 11.01
C PRO A 83 13.20 2.08 9.50
N LYS A 84 13.77 2.98 8.68
CA LYS A 84 13.71 2.88 7.20
C LYS A 84 14.08 1.46 6.75
N PRO A 85 13.28 0.80 5.88
CA PRO A 85 13.58 -0.55 5.44
C PRO A 85 14.95 -0.66 4.78
N SER A 86 15.72 -1.70 5.13
CA SER A 86 17.07 -1.92 4.62
C SER A 86 17.06 -2.31 3.14
N SER A 87 16.04 -3.03 2.69
CA SER A 87 15.83 -3.47 1.31
C SER A 87 14.34 -3.44 0.91
N TYR A 88 14.04 -3.67 -0.37
CA TYR A 88 12.63 -3.87 -0.78
C TYR A 88 12.04 -5.17 -0.24
N ALA A 89 12.86 -6.20 -0.06
CA ALA A 89 12.41 -7.45 0.56
C ALA A 89 12.00 -7.20 2.02
N ASP A 90 12.80 -6.44 2.77
CA ASP A 90 12.48 -6.01 4.14
C ASP A 90 11.20 -5.17 4.19
N ALA A 91 11.04 -4.20 3.28
CA ALA A 91 9.79 -3.44 3.15
C ALA A 91 8.59 -4.35 2.88
N SER A 92 8.74 -5.33 1.98
CA SER A 92 7.72 -6.33 1.65
C SER A 92 7.33 -7.17 2.88
N GLU A 93 8.32 -7.70 3.61
CA GLU A 93 8.05 -8.50 4.81
C GLU A 93 7.35 -7.70 5.90
N ARG A 94 7.78 -6.45 6.15
CA ARG A 94 7.12 -5.58 7.14
C ARG A 94 5.69 -5.23 6.75
N CYS A 95 5.43 -4.92 5.48
CA CYS A 95 4.07 -4.66 5.00
C CYS A 95 3.20 -5.93 5.09
N SER A 96 3.77 -7.10 4.78
CA SER A 96 3.10 -8.40 4.89
C SER A 96 2.74 -8.72 6.36
N TYR A 97 3.68 -8.47 7.28
CA TYR A 97 3.44 -8.58 8.72
C TYR A 97 2.27 -7.68 9.15
N LYS A 98 2.28 -6.39 8.77
CA LYS A 98 1.19 -5.45 9.07
C LYS A 98 -0.16 -5.96 8.54
N ALA A 99 -0.18 -6.50 7.32
CA ALA A 99 -1.39 -7.05 6.71
C ALA A 99 -1.91 -8.30 7.47
N ARG A 100 -1.03 -9.20 7.90
CA ARG A 100 -1.38 -10.43 8.61
C ARG A 100 -1.81 -10.20 10.06
N HIS A 101 -1.32 -9.15 10.70
CA HIS A 101 -1.61 -8.83 12.11
C HIS A 101 -2.67 -7.73 12.28
N GLY A 102 -3.49 -7.48 11.25
CA GLY A 102 -4.59 -6.52 11.33
C GLY A 102 -4.14 -5.08 11.58
N GLN A 103 -2.92 -4.72 11.17
CA GLN A 103 -2.38 -3.36 11.30
C GLN A 103 -2.66 -2.51 10.06
N LEU A 104 -3.24 -3.11 9.01
CA LEU A 104 -3.76 -2.45 7.83
C LEU A 104 -5.30 -2.46 7.85
N ARG A 105 -5.91 -1.79 6.87
CA ARG A 105 -7.36 -1.77 6.68
C ARG A 105 -7.77 -2.52 5.42
N ILE A 106 -8.89 -3.21 5.53
CA ILE A 106 -9.58 -3.87 4.42
C ILE A 106 -11.06 -3.48 4.48
N ILE A 107 -11.80 -3.76 3.42
CA ILE A 107 -13.25 -3.60 3.39
C ILE A 107 -13.89 -4.98 3.41
N ARG A 108 -14.75 -5.20 4.39
CA ARG A 108 -15.53 -6.43 4.52
C ARG A 108 -16.97 -6.06 4.84
N ASN A 109 -17.92 -6.58 4.05
CA ASN A 109 -19.35 -6.28 4.20
C ASN A 109 -19.65 -4.76 4.21
N GLY A 110 -19.01 -4.00 3.32
CA GLY A 110 -19.20 -2.55 3.21
C GLY A 110 -18.64 -1.74 4.38
N ARG A 111 -17.82 -2.34 5.25
CA ARG A 111 -17.23 -1.68 6.42
C ARG A 111 -15.72 -1.75 6.39
N LEU A 112 -15.09 -0.67 6.84
CA LEU A 112 -13.65 -0.61 7.04
C LEU A 112 -13.28 -1.39 8.31
N VAL A 113 -12.53 -2.48 8.16
CA VAL A 113 -12.12 -3.36 9.26
C VAL A 113 -10.61 -3.58 9.25
N ARG A 114 -10.09 -4.24 10.29
CA ARG A 114 -8.67 -4.65 10.34
C ARG A 114 -8.43 -5.77 9.33
N SER A 115 -7.25 -5.74 8.69
CA SER A 115 -6.83 -6.71 7.67
C SER A 115 -6.69 -8.14 8.17
#